data_AF-A0A3A8PW40-F1
#
_entry.id   AF-A0A3A8PW40-F1
#
_cell.length_a   1.000
_cell.length_b   1.000
_cell.length_c   1.000
_cell.angle_alpha   90.00
_cell.angle_beta   90.00
_cell.angle_gamma   90.00
#
_symmetry.space_group_name_H-M   'P 1'
#
loop_
_entity.id
_entity.type
_entity.pdbx_description
1 polymer ?
#
loop_
_entity_poly.entity_id
_entity_poly.type
_entity_poly.pdbx_seq_one_letter_code
_entity_poly.pdbx_strand_id
1 'polypeptide(L)'
;MAFDDTPFERRSIIGGMRVRSADGKMLGYVAFIGQEHLYVRHSPFTRNWKEVPLSAVGRVLRGAVVLREGTGPLVPADKQHHGEILSLTHPLALVPGATHV
;
A
#
# COMPACT_ATOMS: atom_id res chain seq x y z
N MET A 1 11.10 15.19 -18.36
CA MET A 1 12.03 14.72 -17.32
C MET A 1 11.72 13.26 -17.08
N ALA A 2 12.60 12.36 -17.52
CA ALA A 2 12.44 10.93 -17.31
C ALA A 2 12.75 10.64 -15.84
N PHE A 3 11.76 10.18 -15.09
CA PHE A 3 11.97 9.65 -13.75
C PHE A 3 12.54 8.25 -13.94
N ASP A 4 13.80 8.05 -13.57
CA ASP A 4 14.44 6.72 -13.59
C ASP A 4 13.54 5.70 -12.88
N ASP A 5 12.94 4.84 -13.71
CA ASP A 5 12.15 3.68 -13.31
C ASP A 5 13.11 2.59 -12.82
N THR A 6 13.70 2.81 -11.65
CA THR A 6 14.40 1.71 -10.97
C THR A 6 13.36 0.65 -10.61
N PRO A 7 13.58 -0.63 -10.98
CA PRO A 7 12.63 -1.71 -10.77
C PRO A 7 12.32 -1.85 -9.27
N PHE A 8 11.18 -2.44 -8.96
CA PHE A 8 10.54 -2.66 -7.65
C PHE A 8 11.42 -3.17 -6.48
N GLU A 9 12.71 -3.41 -6.71
CA GLU A 9 13.56 -4.38 -6.00
C GLU A 9 13.87 -4.06 -4.53
N ARG A 10 13.60 -2.85 -4.01
CA ARG A 10 14.02 -2.50 -2.62
C ARG A 10 13.09 -1.57 -1.84
N ARG A 11 11.81 -1.49 -2.18
CA ARG A 11 10.91 -0.55 -1.47
C ARG A 11 9.82 -1.30 -0.74
N SER A 12 9.84 -1.20 0.59
CA SER A 12 8.80 -1.77 1.43
C SER A 12 7.63 -0.80 1.59
N ILE A 13 6.43 -1.33 1.71
CA ILE A 13 5.27 -0.54 2.15
C ILE A 13 5.29 -0.45 3.67
N ILE A 14 5.10 0.76 4.19
CA ILE A 14 5.00 1.05 5.62
C ILE A 14 3.74 1.86 5.93
N GLY A 15 3.30 1.82 7.19
CA GLY A 15 2.22 2.67 7.67
C GLY A 15 2.50 4.16 7.45
N GLY A 16 1.46 4.92 7.11
CA GLY A 16 1.53 6.37 6.89
C GLY A 16 1.96 6.81 5.49
N MET A 17 2.34 5.89 4.60
CA MET A 17 2.63 6.24 3.20
C MET A 17 1.40 6.79 2.48
N ARG A 18 1.59 7.73 1.57
CA ARG A 18 0.52 8.29 0.75
C ARG A 18 0.06 7.26 -0.29
N VAL A 19 -1.23 6.96 -0.37
CA VAL A 19 -1.78 6.10 -1.42
C VAL A 19 -2.33 6.99 -2.53
N ARG A 20 -1.88 6.74 -3.75
CA ARG A 20 -2.28 7.48 -4.96
C ARG A 20 -2.83 6.52 -6.01
N SER A 21 -3.81 6.97 -6.78
CA SER A 21 -4.18 6.31 -8.02
C SER A 21 -3.11 6.51 -9.09
N ALA A 22 -3.23 5.78 -10.20
CA ALA A 22 -2.29 5.82 -11.31
C ALA A 22 -2.16 7.22 -11.94
N ASP A 23 -3.25 7.99 -11.95
CA ASP A 23 -3.29 9.41 -12.38
C ASP A 23 -2.62 10.38 -11.37
N GLY A 24 -2.12 9.88 -10.25
CA GLY A 24 -1.44 10.65 -9.20
C GLY A 24 -2.38 11.26 -8.15
N LYS A 25 -3.70 11.08 -8.25
CA LYS A 25 -4.65 11.62 -7.26
C LYS A 25 -4.46 10.96 -5.89
N MET A 26 -4.48 11.78 -4.83
CA MET A 26 -4.38 11.32 -3.45
C MET A 26 -5.66 10.59 -3.03
N LEU A 27 -5.53 9.34 -2.57
CA LEU A 27 -6.63 8.51 -2.11
C LEU A 27 -6.67 8.39 -0.57
N GLY A 28 -5.51 8.54 0.08
CA GLY A 28 -5.40 8.49 1.53
C GLY A 28 -4.01 8.07 1.99
N TYR A 29 -3.94 7.43 3.15
CA TYR A 29 -2.70 6.98 3.77
C TYR A 29 -2.79 5.49 4.10
N VAL A 30 -1.69 4.77 3.97
CA VAL A 30 -1.58 3.39 4.43
C VAL A 30 -1.86 3.35 5.93
N ALA A 31 -2.94 2.69 6.32
CA ALA A 31 -3.34 2.47 7.70
C ALA A 31 -2.72 1.18 8.23
N PHE A 32 -2.85 0.10 7.45
CA PHE A 32 -2.44 -1.24 7.79
C PHE A 32 -2.15 -2.04 6.52
N ILE A 33 -1.33 -3.07 6.62
CA ILE A 33 -0.98 -3.97 5.52
C ILE A 33 -1.33 -5.38 5.97
N GLY A 34 -2.43 -5.91 5.43
CA GLY A 34 -2.81 -7.30 5.64
C GLY A 34 -2.04 -8.25 4.72
N GLN A 35 -2.41 -9.53 4.75
CA GLN A 35 -1.78 -10.54 3.89
C GLN A 35 -2.14 -10.35 2.41
N GLU A 36 -3.38 -10.00 2.11
CA GLU A 36 -3.88 -9.83 0.72
C GLU A 36 -4.27 -8.39 0.39
N HIS A 37 -4.50 -7.56 1.40
CA HIS A 37 -5.10 -6.24 1.24
C HIS A 37 -4.25 -5.14 1.89
N LEU A 38 -4.17 -4.01 1.20
CA LEU A 38 -3.68 -2.76 1.72
C LEU A 38 -4.85 -1.93 2.25
N TYR A 39 -4.79 -1.54 3.51
CA TYR A 39 -5.82 -0.72 4.14
C TYR A 39 -5.42 0.74 4.11
N VAL A 40 -6.37 1.58 3.71
CA VAL A 40 -6.18 3.00 3.42
C VAL A 40 -7.17 3.80 4.26
N ARG A 41 -6.65 4.77 5.01
CA ARG A 41 -7.46 5.74 5.76
C ARG A 41 -7.34 7.13 5.15
N HIS A 42 -8.43 7.89 5.14
CA HIS A 42 -8.41 9.25 4.62
C HIS A 42 -7.57 10.20 5.49
N SER A 43 -7.58 9.99 6.82
CA SER A 43 -6.83 10.78 7.78
C SER A 43 -6.27 9.88 8.90
N PRO A 44 -5.14 10.25 9.54
CA PRO A 44 -4.58 9.50 10.67
C PRO A 44 -5.57 9.27 11.83
N PHE A 45 -6.55 10.16 11.99
CA PHE A 45 -7.50 10.14 13.11
C PHE A 45 -8.81 9.40 12.80
N THR A 46 -9.03 9.00 11.55
CA THR A 46 -10.27 8.32 11.14
C THR A 46 -10.12 6.80 11.22
N ARG A 47 -11.13 6.14 11.80
CA ARG A 47 -11.28 4.67 11.77
C ARG A 47 -12.13 4.18 10.60
N ASN A 48 -12.37 5.02 9.60
CA ASN A 48 -13.05 4.62 8.37
C ASN A 48 -11.97 4.21 7.38
N TRP A 49 -11.71 2.91 7.31
CA TRP A 49 -10.70 2.37 6.39
C TRP A 49 -11.38 1.88 5.13
N LYS A 50 -10.62 1.96 4.05
CA LYS A 50 -10.93 1.34 2.78
C LYS A 50 -9.84 0.33 2.48
N GLU A 51 -10.14 -0.65 1.67
CA GLU A 51 -9.21 -1.69 1.28
C GLU A 51 -9.00 -1.70 -0.23
N VAL A 52 -7.83 -2.19 -0.60
CA VAL A 52 -7.45 -2.50 -1.98
C VAL A 52 -6.57 -3.74 -1.98
N PRO A 53 -6.71 -4.67 -2.94
CA PRO A 53 -5.82 -5.80 -3.04
C PRO A 53 -4.36 -5.36 -3.21
N LEU A 54 -3.43 -6.06 -2.58
CA LEU A 54 -1.98 -5.82 -2.76
C LEU A 54 -1.56 -6.02 -4.21
N SER A 55 -2.24 -6.89 -4.96
CA SER A 55 -2.03 -7.08 -6.41
C SER A 55 -2.31 -5.83 -7.25
N ALA A 56 -3.09 -4.88 -6.73
CA ALA A 56 -3.36 -3.60 -7.38
C ALA A 56 -2.25 -2.56 -7.10
N VAL A 57 -1.27 -2.86 -6.24
CA VAL A 57 -0.09 -2.00 -6.08
C VAL A 57 0.72 -2.02 -7.37
N GLY A 58 0.83 -0.84 -7.97
CA GLY A 58 1.51 -0.63 -9.24
C GLY A 58 2.95 -0.20 -9.04
N ARG A 59 3.23 0.73 -8.14
CA ARG A 59 4.61 1.16 -7.83
C ARG A 59 4.69 1.63 -6.39
N VAL A 60 5.88 1.56 -5.81
CA VAL A 60 6.15 2.18 -4.51
C VAL A 60 7.29 3.18 -4.63
N LEU A 61 6.98 4.40 -4.24
CA LEU A 61 7.85 5.56 -4.24
C LEU A 61 8.27 5.87 -2.79
N ARG A 62 9.24 6.76 -2.63
CA ARG A 62 9.62 7.25 -1.30
C ARG A 62 8.43 7.94 -0.63
N GLY A 63 7.83 7.26 0.35
CA GLY A 63 6.67 7.76 1.10
C GLY A 63 5.32 7.71 0.36
N ALA A 64 5.23 7.02 -0.79
CA ALA A 64 3.96 6.84 -1.48
C ALA A 64 3.80 5.46 -2.14
N VAL A 65 2.59 4.94 -2.15
CA VAL A 65 2.13 3.77 -2.90
C VAL A 65 1.27 4.27 -4.04
N VAL A 66 1.57 3.82 -5.26
CA VAL A 66 0.80 4.15 -6.47
C VAL A 66 0.09 2.87 -6.93
N LEU A 67 -1.22 2.96 -7.10
CA LEU A 67 -2.05 1.86 -7.59
C LEU A 67 -1.97 1.74 -9.11
N ARG A 68 -2.20 0.53 -9.64
CA ARG A 68 -2.24 0.27 -11.09
C ARG A 68 -3.42 0.99 -11.73
N GLU A 69 -3.30 1.29 -13.03
CA GLU A 69 -4.44 1.73 -13.83
C GLU A 69 -5.55 0.66 -13.82
N GLY A 70 -6.81 1.11 -13.90
CA GLY A 70 -7.96 0.22 -13.78
C GLY A 70 -8.26 -0.26 -12.36
N THR A 71 -7.46 0.14 -11.36
CA THR A 71 -7.85 -0.05 -9.96
C THR A 71 -9.07 0.81 -9.70
N GLY A 72 -10.22 0.15 -9.53
CA GLY A 72 -11.50 0.79 -9.26
C GLY A 72 -11.52 1.59 -7.94
N PRO A 73 -12.68 2.13 -7.56
CA PRO A 73 -12.80 2.83 -6.29
C PRO A 73 -12.42 1.90 -5.12
N LEU A 74 -11.71 2.45 -4.13
CA LEU A 74 -11.40 1.73 -2.91
C LEU A 74 -12.69 1.30 -2.19
N VAL A 75 -12.74 0.04 -1.76
CA VAL A 75 -13.91 -0.57 -1.12
C VAL A 75 -13.86 -0.32 0.39
N PRO A 76 -14.97 -0.09 1.10
CA PRO A 76 -14.96 -0.02 2.55
C PRO A 76 -14.42 -1.30 3.18
N ALA A 77 -13.48 -1.18 4.11
CA ALA A 77 -12.93 -2.33 4.83
C ALA A 77 -13.86 -2.80 5.94
N ASP A 78 -13.82 -4.09 6.28
CA ASP A 78 -14.52 -4.60 7.46
C ASP A 78 -13.92 -3.99 8.74
N LYS A 79 -14.80 -3.57 9.65
CA LYS A 79 -14.47 -2.96 10.94
C LYS A 79 -13.62 -3.86 11.84
N GLN A 80 -13.64 -5.17 11.64
CA GLN A 80 -12.76 -6.09 12.38
C GLN A 80 -11.27 -5.76 12.19
N HIS A 81 -10.91 -5.21 11.04
CA HIS A 81 -9.52 -4.83 10.74
C HIS A 81 -9.11 -3.46 11.33
N HIS A 82 -10.07 -2.65 11.81
CA HIS A 82 -9.81 -1.28 12.27
C HIS A 82 -9.13 -1.21 13.66
N GLY A 83 -8.92 -2.35 14.32
CA GLY A 83 -8.46 -2.45 15.70
C GLY A 83 -6.97 -2.71 15.90
N GLU A 84 -6.26 -3.23 14.91
CA GLU A 84 -4.86 -3.64 15.08
C GLU A 84 -3.89 -2.75 14.30
N ILE A 85 -3.10 -1.97 15.02
CA ILE A 85 -1.90 -1.32 14.47
C ILE A 85 -0.74 -2.31 14.62
N LEU A 86 -0.71 -3.33 13.76
CA LEU A 86 0.51 -4.10 13.54
C LEU A 86 1.29 -3.37 12.45
N SER A 87 2.37 -2.70 12.84
CA SER A 87 3.32 -2.07 11.91
C SER A 87 4.10 -3.15 11.15
N LEU A 88 3.41 -3.87 10.26
CA LEU A 88 4.01 -4.82 9.35
C LEU A 88 4.68 -4.03 8.22
N THR A 89 5.91 -4.40 7.90
CA THR A 89 6.63 -3.90 6.74
C THR A 89 6.55 -4.98 5.67
N HIS A 90 5.90 -4.70 4.54
CA HIS A 90 5.75 -5.68 3.46
C HIS A 90 6.79 -5.43 2.36
N PRO A 91 7.76 -6.33 2.14
CA PRO A 91 8.74 -6.21 1.07
C PRO A 91 8.08 -6.53 -0.28
N LEU A 92 8.27 -5.67 -1.28
CA LEU A 92 7.69 -5.88 -2.63
C LEU A 92 8.52 -6.80 -3.52
N ALA A 93 9.71 -7.18 -3.07
CA ALA A 93 10.57 -8.15 -3.73
C ALA A 93 11.02 -9.18 -2.70
N LEU A 94 10.54 -10.41 -2.85
CA LEU A 94 11.17 -11.60 -2.27
C LEU A 94 11.81 -12.34 -3.44
N VAL A 95 13.13 -12.44 -3.45
CA VAL A 95 13.80 -13.37 -4.38
C VAL A 95 13.45 -14.79 -3.91
N PRO A 96 12.89 -15.67 -4.77
CA PRO A 96 12.69 -17.06 -4.41
C PRO A 96 14.06 -17.67 -4.06
N GLY A 97 14.26 -18.04 -2.79
CA GLY A 97 15.52 -18.61 -2.31
C GLY A 97 16.19 -17.88 -1.13
N ALA A 98 15.61 -16.79 -0.61
CA ALA A 98 16.07 -16.21 0.65
C ALA A 98 15.55 -17.04 1.85
N THR A 99 16.20 -18.17 2.11
CA THR A 99 16.04 -18.93 3.36
C THR A 99 16.54 -18.05 4.51
N HIS A 100 15.66 -17.73 5.46
CA HIS A 100 16.05 -17.16 6.74
C HIS A 100 16.87 -18.22 7.49
N VAL A 101 18.14 -17.93 7.77
CA VAL A 101 18.96 -18.65 8.76
C VAL A 101 18.96 -17.90 10.08
#